data_AF-V8CXW5-F1
#
_entry.id   AF-V8CXW5-F1
#
_cell.length_a   1.000
_cell.length_b   1.000
_cell.length_c   1.000
_cell.angle_alpha   90.00
_cell.angle_beta   90.00
_cell.angle_gamma   90.00
#
_symmetry.space_group_name_H-M   'P 1'
#
loop_
_entity.id
_entity.type
_entity.pdbx_description
1 polymer ?
#
loop_
_entity_poly.entity_id
_entity_poly.type
_entity_poly.pdbx_seq_one_letter_code
_entity_poly.pdbx_strand_id
1 'polypeptide(L)'
;MNKQQLVTATRGVRLLVGHLRGEGESLDAAIAKRDDKAVAEMADPLVNVAIILVRHLKTELQCEMAGALERARSHARAELDEYWLIAARLIETVIAGEAPGPIEEGPVAVAIGAQEVATGAAIALGEAFGVHPNAAVAKIRKLLREQGEAVQLSDKAGVDANAARYASDPEMRESRRENAQGIVVAINGAAIALHNRGVDLCDGGHVDAADSYEGVARIAVTAAALGGGVCQLVECGNHYPAYALIRQIVETEFVLWKFQQNVDLIPEWLNSDRERREQAWKPSRIYRDDDNEYRQKDYSGHCELGGHPTPLGTQLAAGERSDIAEASVLGDLIGHLRDSWRHILQAADDLDTMYSQSPPSVAADTRASLDESLLTWAKLDKYSFTVSYFSDPID
;
A
#
# COMPACT_ATOMS: atom_id res chain seq x y z
N MET A 1 -3.89 -2.19 -10.61
CA MET A 1 -3.14 -1.04 -10.06
C MET A 1 -3.91 -0.44 -8.90
N ASN A 2 -3.23 -0.07 -7.81
CA ASN A 2 -3.90 0.59 -6.69
C ASN A 2 -4.09 2.09 -6.96
N LYS A 3 -4.90 2.78 -6.13
CA LYS A 3 -5.22 4.21 -6.30
C LYS A 3 -3.95 5.07 -6.38
N GLN A 4 -2.97 4.82 -5.51
CA GLN A 4 -1.72 5.55 -5.49
C GLN A 4 -0.90 5.34 -6.77
N GLN A 5 -0.73 4.08 -7.22
CA GLN A 5 -0.05 3.76 -8.46
C GLN A 5 -0.72 4.42 -9.67
N LEU A 6 -2.06 4.45 -9.70
CA LEU A 6 -2.82 5.11 -10.77
C LEU A 6 -2.58 6.62 -10.78
N VAL A 7 -2.59 7.28 -9.62
CA VAL A 7 -2.26 8.70 -9.47
C VAL A 7 -0.82 8.96 -9.94
N THR A 8 0.13 8.14 -9.47
CA THR A 8 1.55 8.23 -9.83
C THR A 8 1.78 8.04 -11.32
N ALA A 9 1.21 7.01 -11.94
CA ALA A 9 1.32 6.77 -13.38
C ALA A 9 0.64 7.86 -14.22
N THR A 10 -0.51 8.38 -13.76
CA THR A 10 -1.19 9.50 -14.42
C THR A 10 -0.34 10.78 -14.38
N ARG A 11 0.35 11.05 -13.27
CA ARG A 11 1.34 12.12 -13.19
C ARG A 11 2.52 11.84 -14.13
N GLY A 12 3.04 10.63 -14.18
CA GLY A 12 4.11 10.21 -15.10
C GLY A 12 3.79 10.50 -16.56
N VAL A 13 2.57 10.18 -16.99
CA VAL A 13 2.08 10.49 -18.34
C VAL A 13 1.99 12.01 -18.59
N ARG A 14 1.63 12.82 -17.59
CA ARG A 14 1.64 14.29 -17.73
C ARG A 14 3.07 14.81 -17.90
N LEU A 15 4.00 14.35 -17.05
CA LEU A 15 5.42 14.71 -17.10
C LEU A 15 6.04 14.39 -18.46
N LEU A 16 5.82 13.18 -18.97
CA LEU A 16 6.35 12.75 -20.27
C LEU A 16 5.76 13.56 -21.43
N VAL A 17 4.45 13.84 -21.41
CA VAL A 17 3.85 14.72 -22.43
C VAL A 17 4.43 16.13 -22.35
N GLY A 18 4.69 16.64 -21.15
CA GLY A 18 5.30 17.95 -20.98
C GLY A 18 6.72 18.01 -21.53
N HIS A 19 7.51 16.97 -21.28
CA HIS A 19 8.83 16.78 -21.89
C HIS A 19 8.76 16.75 -23.43
N LEU A 20 7.94 15.88 -24.01
CA LEU A 20 7.83 15.71 -25.46
C LEU A 20 7.32 16.94 -26.22
N ARG A 21 6.59 17.84 -25.54
CA ARG A 21 6.07 19.08 -26.14
C ARG A 21 6.90 20.32 -25.79
N GLY A 22 7.77 20.24 -24.78
CA GLY A 22 8.46 21.41 -24.22
C GLY A 22 7.54 22.40 -23.49
N GLU A 23 6.38 21.95 -22.99
CA GLU A 23 5.41 22.80 -22.28
C GLU A 23 4.78 22.07 -21.08
N GLY A 24 4.40 22.80 -20.02
CA GLY A 24 3.72 22.23 -18.85
C GLY A 24 4.65 21.68 -17.76
N GLU A 25 4.15 20.74 -16.95
CA GLU A 25 4.94 20.05 -15.91
C GLU A 25 5.88 19.05 -16.60
N SER A 26 7.20 19.18 -16.40
CA SER A 26 8.22 18.27 -16.93
C SER A 26 9.46 18.25 -16.04
N LEU A 27 10.27 17.19 -16.16
CA LEU A 27 11.56 17.08 -15.48
C LEU A 27 12.50 18.19 -15.93
N ASP A 28 12.51 18.52 -17.22
CA ASP A 28 13.41 19.55 -17.77
C ASP A 28 13.14 20.92 -17.14
N ALA A 29 11.87 21.24 -16.88
CA ALA A 29 11.49 22.48 -16.23
C ALA A 29 11.95 22.53 -14.76
N ALA A 30 11.93 21.40 -14.04
CA ALA A 30 12.44 21.29 -12.68
C ALA A 30 13.98 21.39 -12.64
N ILE A 31 14.67 20.69 -13.55
CA ILE A 31 16.14 20.76 -13.71
C ILE A 31 16.58 22.18 -14.06
N ALA A 32 15.90 22.85 -15.00
CA ALA A 32 16.21 24.23 -15.38
C ALA A 32 16.08 25.21 -14.20
N LYS A 33 15.16 24.93 -13.28
CA LYS A 33 14.98 25.69 -12.03
C LYS A 33 15.95 25.28 -10.91
N ARG A 34 16.71 24.19 -11.09
CA ARG A 34 17.58 23.59 -10.06
C ARG A 34 16.79 23.20 -8.80
N ASP A 35 15.58 22.67 -9.00
CA ASP A 35 14.72 22.21 -7.92
C ASP A 35 14.92 20.70 -7.69
N ASP A 36 15.97 20.34 -6.97
CA ASP A 36 16.35 18.94 -6.74
C ASP A 36 15.25 18.14 -6.03
N LYS A 37 14.46 18.80 -5.17
CA LYS A 37 13.32 18.18 -4.49
C LYS A 37 12.23 17.83 -5.50
N ALA A 38 11.85 18.76 -6.37
CA ALA A 38 10.86 18.49 -7.40
C ALA A 38 11.34 17.40 -8.39
N VAL A 39 12.62 17.39 -8.74
CA VAL A 39 13.23 16.34 -9.58
C VAL A 39 13.13 14.97 -8.90
N ALA A 40 13.48 14.88 -7.61
CA ALA A 40 13.37 13.63 -6.85
C ALA A 40 11.91 13.13 -6.76
N GLU A 41 10.95 14.02 -6.53
CA GLU A 41 9.51 13.69 -6.48
C GLU A 41 8.93 13.25 -7.84
N MET A 42 9.66 13.42 -8.95
CA MET A 42 9.27 12.96 -10.29
C MET A 42 9.77 11.54 -10.60
N ALA A 43 10.63 10.95 -9.78
CA ALA A 43 11.20 9.62 -10.01
C ALA A 43 10.13 8.53 -10.15
N ASP A 44 9.29 8.30 -9.12
CA ASP A 44 8.27 7.24 -9.16
C ASP A 44 7.24 7.44 -10.30
N PRO A 45 6.71 8.66 -10.54
CA PRO A 45 5.87 8.91 -11.71
C PRO A 45 6.52 8.51 -13.03
N LEU A 46 7.79 8.87 -13.24
CA LEU A 46 8.52 8.59 -14.47
C LEU A 46 8.85 7.09 -14.61
N VAL A 47 9.24 6.42 -13.53
CA VAL A 47 9.47 4.96 -13.50
C VAL A 47 8.19 4.22 -13.88
N ASN A 48 7.03 4.58 -13.30
CA ASN A 48 5.76 3.93 -13.60
C ASN A 48 5.37 4.04 -15.08
N VAL A 49 5.50 5.25 -15.67
CA VAL A 49 5.16 5.42 -17.10
C VAL A 49 6.19 4.73 -18.01
N ALA A 50 7.47 4.73 -17.64
CA ALA A 50 8.52 4.02 -18.38
C ALA A 50 8.25 2.51 -18.41
N ILE A 51 7.91 1.91 -17.26
CA ILE A 51 7.50 0.51 -17.15
C ILE A 51 6.34 0.20 -18.11
N ILE A 52 5.26 0.98 -18.05
CA ILE A 52 4.07 0.75 -18.87
C ILE A 52 4.41 0.83 -20.37
N LEU A 53 5.21 1.82 -20.78
CA LEU A 53 5.62 2.00 -22.17
C LEU A 53 6.53 0.86 -22.66
N VAL A 54 7.51 0.44 -21.85
CA VAL A 54 8.42 -0.67 -22.20
C VAL A 54 7.64 -1.98 -22.30
N ARG A 55 6.71 -2.26 -21.37
CA ARG A 55 5.82 -3.44 -21.48
C ARG A 55 4.97 -3.38 -22.75
N HIS A 56 4.41 -2.22 -23.08
CA HIS A 56 3.63 -2.08 -24.32
C HIS A 56 4.50 -2.29 -25.57
N LEU A 57 5.73 -1.79 -25.56
CA LEU A 57 6.69 -1.99 -26.65
C LEU A 57 7.08 -3.46 -26.80
N LYS A 58 7.33 -4.16 -25.68
CA LYS A 58 7.57 -5.62 -25.67
C LYS A 58 6.43 -6.38 -26.34
N THR A 59 5.18 -6.09 -25.97
CA THR A 59 4.00 -6.72 -26.57
C THR A 59 3.87 -6.40 -28.06
N GLU A 60 4.05 -5.14 -28.44
CA GLU A 60 3.89 -4.70 -29.84
C GLU A 60 4.94 -5.31 -30.76
N LEU A 61 6.19 -5.37 -30.30
CA LEU A 61 7.30 -5.93 -31.07
C LEU A 61 7.38 -7.46 -30.97
N GLN A 62 6.56 -8.09 -30.13
CA GLN A 62 6.59 -9.53 -29.85
C GLN A 62 8.00 -10.03 -29.50
N CYS A 63 8.70 -9.28 -28.65
CA CYS A 63 10.08 -9.56 -28.27
C CYS A 63 10.23 -9.80 -26.76
N GLU A 64 11.44 -10.17 -26.34
CA GLU A 64 11.80 -10.24 -24.92
C GLU A 64 12.04 -8.86 -24.33
N MET A 65 12.04 -8.77 -22.99
CA MET A 65 12.24 -7.49 -22.28
C MET A 65 13.53 -6.77 -22.72
N ALA A 66 14.64 -7.50 -22.81
CA ALA A 66 15.91 -6.97 -23.28
C ALA A 66 15.83 -6.38 -24.70
N GLY A 67 15.02 -6.98 -25.58
CA GLY A 67 14.80 -6.46 -26.93
C GLY A 67 13.99 -5.16 -26.96
N ALA A 68 12.98 -5.05 -26.10
CA ALA A 68 12.20 -3.82 -25.96
C ALA A 68 13.05 -2.68 -25.38
N LEU A 69 13.84 -2.97 -24.34
CA LEU A 69 14.76 -2.02 -23.74
C LEU A 69 15.86 -1.57 -24.72
N GLU A 70 16.47 -2.49 -25.48
CA GLU A 70 17.46 -2.14 -26.50
C GLU A 70 16.86 -1.26 -27.60
N ARG A 71 15.61 -1.56 -28.02
CA ARG A 71 14.90 -0.70 -28.97
C ARG A 71 14.67 0.70 -28.42
N ALA A 72 14.27 0.82 -27.15
CA ALA A 72 14.12 2.12 -26.49
C ALA A 72 15.47 2.86 -26.39
N ARG A 73 16.56 2.15 -26.05
CA ARG A 73 17.92 2.69 -25.93
C ARG A 73 18.44 3.28 -27.24
N SER A 74 18.05 2.74 -28.39
CA SER A 74 18.44 3.28 -29.70
C SER A 74 18.02 4.73 -29.95
N HIS A 75 17.08 5.25 -29.14
CA HIS A 75 16.59 6.62 -29.15
C HIS A 75 17.09 7.47 -27.97
N ALA A 76 17.87 6.89 -27.06
CA ALA A 76 18.39 7.57 -25.88
C ALA A 76 19.59 8.46 -26.22
N ARG A 77 19.77 9.53 -25.45
CA ARG A 77 20.94 10.41 -25.59
C ARG A 77 22.19 9.74 -25.03
N ALA A 78 23.26 9.72 -25.81
CA ALA A 78 24.51 9.04 -25.44
C ALA A 78 25.14 9.61 -24.16
N GLU A 79 24.99 10.91 -23.92
CA GLU A 79 25.47 11.58 -22.71
C GLU A 79 24.69 11.21 -21.43
N LEU A 80 23.56 10.51 -21.55
CA LEU A 80 22.74 10.06 -20.42
C LEU A 80 22.73 8.53 -20.25
N ASP A 81 23.62 7.82 -20.94
CA ASP A 81 23.65 6.35 -20.94
C ASP A 81 23.80 5.74 -19.53
N GLU A 82 24.59 6.38 -18.65
CA GLU A 82 24.73 5.96 -17.25
C GLU A 82 23.39 5.99 -16.51
N TYR A 83 22.64 7.10 -16.62
CA TYR A 83 21.31 7.23 -16.02
C TYR A 83 20.31 6.25 -16.63
N TRP A 84 20.39 6.06 -17.95
CA TRP A 84 19.55 5.10 -18.68
C TRP A 84 19.72 3.69 -18.10
N LEU A 85 20.96 3.23 -17.89
CA LEU A 85 21.26 1.89 -17.37
C LEU A 85 20.73 1.69 -15.94
N ILE A 86 20.80 2.72 -15.10
CA ILE A 86 20.24 2.70 -13.75
C ILE A 86 18.73 2.46 -13.80
N ALA A 87 18.02 3.26 -14.59
CA ALA A 87 16.57 3.15 -14.72
C ALA A 87 16.14 1.85 -15.41
N ALA A 88 16.82 1.43 -16.47
CA ALA A 88 16.49 0.20 -17.21
C ALA A 88 16.54 -1.05 -16.32
N ARG A 89 17.58 -1.16 -15.48
CA ARG A 89 17.72 -2.25 -14.50
C ARG A 89 16.62 -2.24 -13.44
N LEU A 90 16.26 -1.06 -12.93
CA LEU A 90 15.12 -0.91 -12.02
C LEU A 90 13.81 -1.37 -12.70
N ILE A 91 13.56 -0.87 -13.92
CA ILE A 91 12.36 -1.19 -14.72
C ILE A 91 12.26 -2.69 -14.99
N GLU A 92 13.35 -3.32 -15.43
CA GLU A 92 13.40 -4.77 -15.65
C GLU A 92 13.08 -5.56 -14.38
N THR A 93 13.65 -5.16 -13.24
CA THR A 93 13.43 -5.78 -11.93
C THR A 93 11.96 -5.69 -11.52
N VAL A 94 11.35 -4.50 -11.64
CA VAL A 94 9.94 -4.29 -11.29
C VAL A 94 9.03 -5.07 -12.25
N ILE A 95 9.34 -5.11 -13.54
CA ILE A 95 8.53 -5.88 -14.51
C ILE A 95 8.60 -7.38 -14.22
N ALA A 96 9.76 -7.89 -13.80
CA ALA A 96 9.90 -9.27 -13.37
C ALA A 96 9.11 -9.62 -12.09
N GLY A 97 8.50 -8.62 -11.43
CA GLY A 97 7.79 -8.82 -10.15
C GLY A 97 8.74 -8.95 -8.97
N GLU A 98 9.99 -8.52 -9.12
CA GLU A 98 10.98 -8.54 -8.06
C GLU A 98 10.99 -7.21 -7.30
N ALA A 99 11.23 -7.28 -5.99
CA ALA A 99 11.42 -6.09 -5.19
C ALA A 99 12.81 -5.50 -5.50
N PRO A 100 12.89 -4.24 -6.00
CA PRO A 100 14.16 -3.63 -6.33
C PRO A 100 14.99 -3.38 -5.07
N GLY A 101 16.32 -3.54 -5.21
CA GLY A 101 17.27 -3.14 -4.18
C GLY A 101 17.43 -1.62 -4.09
N PRO A 102 18.13 -1.11 -3.07
CA PRO A 102 18.48 0.30 -2.98
C PRO A 102 19.25 0.78 -4.23
N ILE A 103 18.95 2.00 -4.67
CA ILE A 103 19.65 2.66 -5.78
C ILE A 103 20.56 3.73 -5.18
N GLU A 104 21.88 3.49 -5.26
CA GLU A 104 22.90 4.31 -4.61
C GLU A 104 23.00 5.72 -5.23
N GLU A 105 22.70 5.83 -6.52
CA GLU A 105 22.77 7.07 -7.29
C GLU A 105 21.63 8.05 -6.97
N GLY A 106 20.62 7.59 -6.23
CA GLY A 106 19.54 8.41 -5.70
C GLY A 106 18.43 8.75 -6.71
N PRO A 107 17.35 9.40 -6.23
CA PRO A 107 16.12 9.59 -6.99
C PRO A 107 16.28 10.52 -8.21
N VAL A 108 17.24 11.44 -8.18
CA VAL A 108 17.53 12.33 -9.32
C VAL A 108 18.04 11.54 -10.53
N ALA A 109 19.01 10.64 -10.32
CA ALA A 109 19.54 9.78 -11.36
C ALA A 109 18.44 8.87 -11.95
N VAL A 110 17.59 8.32 -11.08
CA VAL A 110 16.43 7.51 -11.47
C VAL A 110 15.44 8.30 -12.32
N ALA A 111 15.10 9.53 -11.92
CA ALA A 111 14.16 10.37 -12.66
C ALA A 111 14.67 10.68 -14.08
N ILE A 112 15.95 11.06 -14.22
CA ILE A 112 16.59 11.33 -15.52
C ILE A 112 16.58 10.08 -16.39
N GLY A 113 17.05 8.96 -15.86
CA GLY A 113 17.08 7.69 -16.58
C GLY A 113 15.70 7.21 -17.00
N ALA A 114 14.71 7.30 -16.11
CA ALA A 114 13.34 6.88 -16.38
C ALA A 114 12.68 7.75 -17.45
N GLN A 115 12.95 9.07 -17.47
CA GLN A 115 12.51 9.94 -18.57
C GLN A 115 13.12 9.49 -19.91
N GLU A 116 14.42 9.19 -19.96
CA GLU A 116 15.08 8.72 -21.20
C GLU A 116 14.52 7.37 -21.68
N VAL A 117 14.31 6.40 -20.77
CA VAL A 117 13.69 5.12 -21.11
C VAL A 117 12.27 5.33 -21.64
N ALA A 118 11.46 6.15 -20.95
CA ALA A 118 10.09 6.44 -21.35
C ALA A 118 10.02 7.15 -22.71
N THR A 119 10.88 8.14 -22.95
CA THR A 119 10.97 8.86 -24.23
C THR A 119 11.35 7.91 -25.36
N GLY A 120 12.41 7.10 -25.17
CA GLY A 120 12.84 6.13 -26.18
C GLY A 120 11.78 5.09 -26.50
N ALA A 121 11.08 4.57 -25.48
CA ALA A 121 9.98 3.63 -25.67
C ALA A 121 8.78 4.28 -26.39
N ALA A 122 8.44 5.52 -26.06
CA ALA A 122 7.37 6.26 -26.72
C ALA A 122 7.69 6.54 -28.21
N ILE A 123 8.95 6.84 -28.54
CA ILE A 123 9.39 7.02 -29.92
C ILE A 123 9.30 5.70 -30.68
N ALA A 124 9.84 4.62 -30.14
CA ALA A 124 9.79 3.29 -30.76
C ALA A 124 8.35 2.79 -31.00
N LEU A 125 7.43 3.03 -30.04
CA LEU A 125 6.00 2.75 -30.22
C LEU A 125 5.38 3.63 -31.31
N GLY A 126 5.74 4.91 -31.37
CA GLY A 126 5.30 5.82 -32.42
C GLY A 126 5.69 5.31 -33.81
N GLU A 127 6.93 4.84 -33.96
CA GLU A 127 7.44 4.22 -35.20
C GLU A 127 6.65 2.95 -35.56
N ALA A 128 6.45 2.05 -34.59
CA ALA A 128 5.71 0.80 -34.80
C ALA A 128 4.26 1.05 -35.24
N PHE A 129 3.61 2.07 -34.67
CA PHE A 129 2.23 2.42 -35.00
C PHE A 129 2.07 3.39 -36.18
N GLY A 130 3.16 3.96 -36.70
CA GLY A 130 3.10 5.04 -37.70
C GLY A 130 2.44 6.32 -37.18
N VAL A 131 2.64 6.66 -35.90
CA VAL A 131 2.07 7.86 -35.25
C VAL A 131 3.13 8.67 -34.53
N HIS A 132 2.83 9.94 -34.23
CA HIS A 132 3.71 10.76 -33.41
C HIS A 132 3.85 10.19 -31.97
N PRO A 133 5.02 10.27 -31.30
CA PRO A 133 5.22 9.76 -29.93
C PRO A 133 4.15 10.23 -28.92
N ASN A 134 3.75 11.50 -29.00
CA ASN A 134 2.62 12.05 -28.22
C ASN A 134 1.31 11.24 -28.35
N ALA A 135 1.01 10.69 -29.52
CA ALA A 135 -0.19 9.87 -29.74
C ALA A 135 -0.04 8.48 -29.09
N ALA A 136 1.17 7.90 -29.12
CA ALA A 136 1.47 6.66 -28.38
C ALA A 136 1.28 6.85 -26.87
N VAL A 137 1.79 7.95 -26.31
CA VAL A 137 1.61 8.29 -24.88
C VAL A 137 0.15 8.60 -24.55
N ALA A 138 -0.62 9.23 -25.46
CA ALA A 138 -2.04 9.48 -25.26
C ALA A 138 -2.86 8.19 -25.15
N LYS A 139 -2.48 7.11 -25.86
CA LYS A 139 -3.09 5.78 -25.74
C LYS A 139 -2.95 5.23 -24.32
N ILE A 140 -1.82 5.47 -23.65
CA ILE A 140 -1.61 5.05 -22.25
C ILE A 140 -2.63 5.70 -21.30
N ARG A 141 -3.01 6.96 -21.51
CA ARG A 141 -4.07 7.60 -20.68
C ARG A 141 -5.39 6.86 -20.74
N LYS A 142 -5.74 6.32 -21.91
CA LYS A 142 -6.95 5.53 -22.08
C LYS A 142 -6.83 4.19 -21.35
N LEU A 143 -5.71 3.50 -21.53
CA LEU A 143 -5.43 2.23 -20.86
C LEU A 143 -5.39 2.37 -19.33
N LEU A 144 -4.89 3.49 -18.80
CA LEU A 144 -4.90 3.78 -17.36
C LEU A 144 -6.31 3.96 -16.80
N ARG A 145 -7.30 4.36 -17.62
CA ARG A 145 -8.71 4.42 -17.19
C ARG A 145 -9.36 3.05 -17.21
N GLU A 146 -9.05 2.26 -18.23
CA GLU A 146 -9.51 0.86 -18.37
C GLU A 146 -8.83 -0.06 -17.34
N GLN A 147 -7.66 0.35 -16.85
CA GLN A 147 -6.85 -0.29 -15.82
C GLN A 147 -6.49 -1.78 -16.08
N GLY A 148 -6.59 -2.27 -17.32
CA GLY A 148 -6.33 -3.67 -17.69
C GLY A 148 -4.87 -4.16 -17.49
N GLU A 149 -4.57 -5.38 -17.95
CA GLU A 149 -3.24 -6.01 -17.80
C GLU A 149 -2.10 -5.16 -18.39
N ALA A 150 -2.40 -4.41 -19.45
CA ALA A 150 -1.45 -3.56 -20.18
C ALA A 150 -0.87 -2.40 -19.35
N VAL A 151 -1.46 -2.05 -18.20
CA VAL A 151 -0.95 -0.97 -17.33
C VAL A 151 -0.44 -1.46 -15.98
N GLN A 152 -0.46 -2.76 -15.71
CA GLN A 152 0.20 -3.28 -14.51
C GLN A 152 1.71 -3.02 -14.59
N LEU A 153 2.37 -2.90 -13.44
CA LEU A 153 3.80 -2.61 -13.39
C LEU A 153 4.65 -3.88 -13.52
N SER A 154 4.06 -5.06 -13.28
CA SER A 154 4.76 -6.34 -13.32
C SER A 154 4.05 -7.34 -14.23
N ASP A 155 4.82 -8.28 -14.77
CA ASP A 155 4.32 -9.43 -15.51
C ASP A 155 3.77 -10.48 -14.54
N LYS A 156 2.59 -11.03 -14.85
CA LYS A 156 1.86 -11.94 -13.95
C LYS A 156 2.68 -13.16 -13.57
N ALA A 157 3.30 -13.80 -14.57
CA ALA A 157 4.14 -14.98 -14.33
C ALA A 157 5.35 -14.68 -13.43
N GLY A 158 5.96 -13.50 -13.57
CA GLY A 158 7.06 -13.07 -12.73
C GLY A 158 6.61 -12.81 -11.29
N VAL A 159 5.45 -12.17 -11.12
CA VAL A 159 4.83 -12.01 -9.80
C VAL A 159 4.48 -13.35 -9.16
N ASP A 160 3.85 -14.28 -9.88
CA ASP A 160 3.46 -15.59 -9.33
C ASP A 160 4.70 -16.38 -8.87
N ALA A 161 5.78 -16.36 -9.66
CA ALA A 161 7.05 -17.01 -9.31
C ALA A 161 7.72 -16.36 -8.09
N ASN A 162 7.76 -15.03 -8.03
CA ASN A 162 8.35 -14.30 -6.91
C ASN A 162 7.50 -14.38 -5.64
N ALA A 163 6.18 -14.44 -5.77
CA ALA A 163 5.26 -14.64 -4.65
C ALA A 163 5.59 -15.97 -3.96
N ALA A 164 5.74 -17.06 -4.72
CA ALA A 164 6.15 -18.35 -4.18
C ALA A 164 7.53 -18.30 -3.51
N ARG A 165 8.51 -17.65 -4.16
CA ARG A 165 9.86 -17.47 -3.61
C ARG A 165 9.85 -16.73 -2.26
N TYR A 166 9.26 -15.54 -2.21
CA TYR A 166 9.21 -14.71 -0.99
C TYR A 166 8.30 -15.29 0.10
N ALA A 167 7.24 -16.01 -0.29
CA ALA A 167 6.38 -16.70 0.64
C ALA A 167 7.09 -17.84 1.38
N SER A 168 7.90 -18.61 0.65
CA SER A 168 8.63 -19.77 1.18
C SER A 168 9.96 -19.43 1.86
N ASP A 169 10.49 -18.22 1.67
CA ASP A 169 11.74 -17.77 2.27
C ASP A 169 11.69 -17.83 3.81
N PRO A 170 12.55 -18.63 4.48
CA PRO A 170 12.48 -18.83 5.92
C PRO A 170 12.65 -17.55 6.75
N GLU A 171 13.51 -16.63 6.30
CA GLU A 171 13.80 -15.39 7.02
C GLU A 171 12.62 -14.43 6.92
N MET A 172 12.05 -14.28 5.72
CA MET A 172 10.83 -13.46 5.54
C MET A 172 9.63 -14.05 6.27
N ARG A 173 9.47 -15.37 6.28
CA ARG A 173 8.39 -16.05 7.01
C ARG A 173 8.44 -15.77 8.51
N GLU A 174 9.62 -15.93 9.10
CA GLU A 174 9.79 -15.64 10.53
C GLU A 174 9.54 -14.17 10.81
N SER A 175 10.08 -13.28 9.97
CA SER A 175 9.84 -11.85 10.08
C SER A 175 8.36 -11.49 10.05
N ARG A 176 7.54 -12.11 9.19
CA ARG A 176 6.07 -11.92 9.17
C ARG A 176 5.41 -12.30 10.48
N ARG A 177 5.77 -13.45 11.04
CA ARG A 177 5.18 -13.94 12.31
C ARG A 177 5.56 -13.04 13.47
N GLU A 178 6.85 -12.72 13.60
CA GLU A 178 7.36 -11.86 14.67
C GLU A 178 6.73 -10.47 14.61
N ASN A 179 6.62 -9.87 13.41
CA ASN A 179 6.03 -8.54 13.26
C ASN A 179 4.53 -8.55 13.51
N ALA A 180 3.79 -9.54 13.00
CA ALA A 180 2.37 -9.67 13.28
C ALA A 180 2.10 -9.77 14.79
N GLN A 181 2.84 -10.63 15.50
CA GLN A 181 2.74 -10.76 16.96
C GLN A 181 3.20 -9.48 17.69
N GLY A 182 4.28 -8.85 17.25
CA GLY A 182 4.80 -7.61 17.81
C GLY A 182 3.78 -6.46 17.75
N ILE A 183 3.09 -6.28 16.62
CA ILE A 183 2.04 -5.27 16.48
C ILE A 183 0.85 -5.60 17.42
N VAL A 184 0.44 -6.87 17.51
CA VAL A 184 -0.64 -7.28 18.44
C VAL A 184 -0.30 -6.91 19.88
N VAL A 185 0.94 -7.19 20.32
CA VAL A 185 1.41 -6.85 21.67
C VAL A 185 1.40 -5.33 21.88
N ALA A 186 1.89 -4.56 20.91
CA ALA A 186 1.92 -3.10 20.99
C ALA A 186 0.51 -2.49 21.08
N ILE A 187 -0.41 -2.91 20.22
CA ILE A 187 -1.81 -2.47 20.25
C ILE A 187 -2.46 -2.80 21.59
N ASN A 188 -2.24 -4.01 22.12
CA ASN A 188 -2.76 -4.40 23.43
C ASN A 188 -2.17 -3.53 24.56
N GLY A 189 -0.88 -3.22 24.49
CA GLY A 189 -0.22 -2.32 25.43
C GLY A 189 -0.83 -0.92 25.42
N ALA A 190 -1.07 -0.35 24.22
CA ALA A 190 -1.77 0.94 24.08
C ALA A 190 -3.21 0.86 24.60
N ALA A 191 -3.94 -0.21 24.32
CA ALA A 191 -5.29 -0.40 24.82
C ALA A 191 -5.35 -0.37 26.36
N ILE A 192 -4.42 -1.06 27.03
CA ILE A 192 -4.30 -1.06 28.50
C ILE A 192 -3.97 0.35 29.01
N ALA A 193 -3.02 1.05 28.37
CA ALA A 193 -2.63 2.40 28.78
C ALA A 193 -3.78 3.40 28.65
N LEU A 194 -4.54 3.35 27.55
CA LEU A 194 -5.71 4.18 27.31
C LEU A 194 -6.84 3.86 28.30
N HIS A 195 -7.10 2.57 28.57
CA HIS A 195 -8.08 2.16 29.57
C HIS A 195 -7.74 2.70 30.96
N ASN A 196 -6.50 2.52 31.42
CA ASN A 196 -6.05 3.02 32.71
C ASN A 196 -6.18 4.55 32.80
N ARG A 197 -5.87 5.27 31.71
CA ARG A 197 -6.10 6.73 31.64
C ARG A 197 -7.58 7.08 31.79
N GLY A 198 -8.46 6.32 31.13
CA GLY A 198 -9.91 6.49 31.27
C GLY A 198 -10.39 6.28 32.71
N VAL A 199 -9.88 5.24 33.39
CA VAL A 199 -10.18 4.97 34.81
C VAL A 199 -9.73 6.13 35.69
N ASP A 200 -8.48 6.60 35.56
CA ASP A 200 -7.95 7.70 36.35
C ASP A 200 -8.77 8.99 36.18
N LEU A 201 -9.19 9.28 34.95
CA LEU A 201 -10.03 10.45 34.63
C LEU A 201 -11.44 10.31 35.21
N CYS A 202 -12.03 9.12 35.16
CA CYS A 202 -13.33 8.84 35.75
C CYS A 202 -13.30 9.05 37.27
N ASP A 203 -12.26 8.54 37.95
CA ASP A 203 -12.06 8.73 39.39
C ASP A 203 -11.84 10.21 39.76
N GLY A 204 -11.24 10.98 38.83
CA GLY A 204 -11.12 12.43 38.92
C GLY A 204 -12.39 13.23 38.61
N GLY A 205 -13.49 12.57 38.22
CA GLY A 205 -14.77 13.20 37.87
C GLY A 205 -14.88 13.71 36.43
N HIS A 206 -13.93 13.36 35.56
CA HIS A 206 -13.91 13.73 34.14
C HIS A 206 -14.55 12.66 33.25
N VAL A 207 -15.85 12.41 33.45
CA VAL A 207 -16.59 11.30 32.81
C VAL A 207 -16.53 11.36 31.29
N ASP A 208 -16.76 12.53 30.68
CA ASP A 208 -16.73 12.66 29.22
C ASP A 208 -15.35 12.34 28.62
N ALA A 209 -14.27 12.71 29.33
CA ALA A 209 -12.92 12.36 28.92
C ALA A 209 -12.66 10.86 29.08
N ALA A 210 -13.10 10.28 30.20
CA ALA A 210 -12.98 8.84 30.46
C ALA A 210 -13.63 8.00 29.36
N ASP A 211 -14.84 8.35 28.93
CA ASP A 211 -15.56 7.68 27.84
C ASP A 211 -14.78 7.75 26.52
N SER A 212 -14.16 8.88 26.21
CA SER A 212 -13.34 9.03 25.00
C SER A 212 -12.13 8.11 25.00
N TYR A 213 -11.38 8.03 26.10
CA TYR A 213 -10.24 7.11 26.20
C TYR A 213 -10.69 5.63 26.18
N GLU A 214 -11.76 5.31 26.89
CA GLU A 214 -12.32 3.96 26.96
C GLU A 214 -12.81 3.48 25.58
N GLY A 215 -13.40 4.36 24.78
CA GLY A 215 -13.87 4.01 23.43
C GLY A 215 -12.73 3.58 22.51
N VAL A 216 -11.60 4.30 22.52
CA VAL A 216 -10.39 3.90 21.76
C VAL A 216 -9.83 2.59 22.32
N ALA A 217 -9.71 2.48 23.64
CA ALA A 217 -9.18 1.29 24.30
C ALA A 217 -9.96 0.01 23.92
N ARG A 218 -11.30 0.09 23.85
CA ARG A 218 -12.17 -1.04 23.49
C ARG A 218 -11.99 -1.51 22.05
N ILE A 219 -11.84 -0.59 21.10
CA ILE A 219 -11.56 -0.98 19.71
C ILE A 219 -10.14 -1.52 19.57
N ALA A 220 -9.16 -0.88 20.23
CA ALA A 220 -7.77 -1.33 20.22
C ALA A 220 -7.62 -2.76 20.77
N VAL A 221 -8.21 -3.06 21.94
CA VAL A 221 -8.14 -4.43 22.51
C VAL A 221 -8.86 -5.44 21.63
N THR A 222 -9.93 -5.03 20.93
CA THR A 222 -10.63 -5.90 19.96
C THR A 222 -9.71 -6.22 18.78
N ALA A 223 -9.04 -5.21 18.21
CA ALA A 223 -8.08 -5.40 17.12
C ALA A 223 -6.92 -6.32 17.54
N ALA A 224 -6.37 -6.14 18.74
CA ALA A 224 -5.32 -7.01 19.28
C ALA A 224 -5.81 -8.45 19.49
N ALA A 225 -7.00 -8.65 20.07
CA ALA A 225 -7.56 -9.97 20.30
C ALA A 225 -7.83 -10.72 18.98
N LEU A 226 -8.37 -10.02 17.98
CA LEU A 226 -8.59 -10.58 16.64
C LEU A 226 -7.25 -10.92 15.98
N GLY A 227 -6.26 -10.02 16.03
CA GLY A 227 -4.94 -10.27 15.45
C GLY A 227 -4.21 -11.45 16.11
N GLY A 228 -4.27 -11.56 17.43
CA GLY A 228 -3.77 -12.73 18.16
C GLY A 228 -4.46 -14.02 17.73
N GLY A 229 -5.78 -13.98 17.51
CA GLY A 229 -6.55 -15.09 16.95
C GLY A 229 -6.11 -15.47 15.54
N VAL A 230 -5.83 -14.50 14.67
CA VAL A 230 -5.27 -14.74 13.33
C VAL A 230 -3.91 -15.45 13.43
N CYS A 231 -2.99 -14.97 14.27
CA CYS A 231 -1.68 -15.60 14.47
C CYS A 231 -1.81 -17.07 14.90
N GLN A 232 -2.66 -17.36 15.89
CA GLN A 232 -2.90 -18.73 16.37
C GLN A 232 -3.49 -19.64 15.29
N LEU A 233 -4.42 -19.12 14.48
CA LEU A 233 -5.01 -19.88 13.38
C LEU A 233 -3.99 -20.18 12.28
N VAL A 234 -3.13 -19.21 11.95
CA VAL A 234 -2.03 -19.39 10.99
C VAL A 234 -1.03 -20.44 11.49
N GLU A 235 -0.64 -20.40 12.77
CA GLU A 235 0.23 -21.41 13.39
C GLU A 235 -0.36 -22.82 13.29
N CYS A 236 -1.69 -22.95 13.36
CA CYS A 236 -2.40 -24.22 13.18
C CYS A 236 -2.61 -24.61 11.70
N GLY A 237 -2.20 -23.77 10.74
CA GLY A 237 -2.44 -23.95 9.31
C GLY A 237 -3.89 -23.71 8.87
N ASN A 238 -4.68 -23.01 9.67
CA ASN A 238 -6.10 -22.71 9.42
C ASN A 238 -6.28 -21.34 8.77
N HIS A 239 -5.86 -21.20 7.50
CA HIS A 239 -5.84 -19.90 6.81
C HIS A 239 -7.23 -19.32 6.47
N TYR A 240 -8.21 -20.15 6.14
CA TYR A 240 -9.58 -19.67 5.86
C TYR A 240 -10.23 -18.94 7.05
N PRO A 241 -10.32 -19.54 8.26
CA PRO A 241 -10.87 -18.81 9.40
C PRO A 241 -9.97 -17.63 9.81
N ALA A 242 -8.66 -17.67 9.53
CA ALA A 242 -7.78 -16.54 9.73
C ALA A 242 -8.21 -15.33 8.86
N TYR A 243 -8.50 -15.54 7.57
CA TYR A 243 -9.08 -14.50 6.71
C TYR A 243 -10.45 -14.01 7.16
N ALA A 244 -11.29 -14.89 7.70
CA ALA A 244 -12.57 -14.48 8.27
C ALA A 244 -12.39 -13.51 9.44
N LEU A 245 -11.36 -13.71 10.27
CA LEU A 245 -10.98 -12.76 11.34
C LEU A 245 -10.36 -11.47 10.79
N ILE A 246 -9.55 -11.52 9.73
CA ILE A 246 -9.02 -10.32 9.07
C ILE A 246 -10.14 -9.37 8.67
N ARG A 247 -11.26 -9.89 8.14
CA ARG A 247 -12.44 -9.06 7.87
C ARG A 247 -12.93 -8.29 9.11
N GLN A 248 -12.93 -8.92 10.29
CA GLN A 248 -13.31 -8.24 11.52
C GLN A 248 -12.29 -7.17 11.91
N ILE A 249 -11.00 -7.40 11.65
CA ILE A 249 -9.93 -6.41 11.85
C ILE A 249 -10.15 -5.19 10.94
N VAL A 250 -10.48 -5.40 9.66
CA VAL A 250 -10.83 -4.31 8.73
C VAL A 250 -11.99 -3.46 9.28
N GLU A 251 -13.01 -4.10 9.85
CA GLU A 251 -14.15 -3.38 10.45
C GLU A 251 -13.74 -2.61 11.71
N THR A 252 -12.81 -3.13 12.54
CA THR A 252 -12.24 -2.36 13.65
C THR A 252 -11.40 -1.18 13.19
N GLU A 253 -10.62 -1.36 12.12
CA GLU A 253 -9.78 -0.32 11.53
C GLU A 253 -10.62 0.86 11.04
N PHE A 254 -11.77 0.59 10.40
CA PHE A 254 -12.70 1.62 9.93
C PHE A 254 -13.25 2.49 11.07
N VAL A 255 -13.52 1.88 12.23
CA VAL A 255 -13.97 2.64 13.42
C VAL A 255 -12.83 3.50 13.96
N LEU A 256 -11.61 2.96 14.05
CA LEU A 256 -10.42 3.72 14.48
C LEU A 256 -10.12 4.88 13.53
N TRP A 257 -10.23 4.67 12.22
CA TRP A 257 -10.08 5.74 11.24
C TRP A 257 -11.06 6.88 11.50
N LYS A 258 -12.34 6.57 11.77
CA LYS A 258 -13.34 7.59 12.14
C LYS A 258 -12.97 8.33 13.43
N PHE A 259 -12.45 7.62 14.43
CA PHE A 259 -11.98 8.24 15.68
C PHE A 259 -10.82 9.20 15.43
N GLN A 260 -9.88 8.84 14.55
CA GLN A 260 -8.81 9.74 14.13
C GLN A 260 -9.35 10.99 13.42
N GLN A 261 -10.37 10.86 12.55
CA GLN A 261 -10.91 12.03 11.86
C GLN A 261 -11.62 12.98 12.81
N ASN A 262 -12.27 12.44 13.85
CA ASN A 262 -12.97 13.23 14.85
C ASN A 262 -13.13 12.47 16.17
N VAL A 263 -12.32 12.84 17.17
CA VAL A 263 -12.34 12.22 18.50
C VAL A 263 -13.64 12.51 19.29
N ASP A 264 -14.40 13.56 18.95
CA ASP A 264 -15.71 13.83 19.57
C ASP A 264 -16.75 12.73 19.26
N LEU A 265 -16.51 11.92 18.23
CA LEU A 265 -17.38 10.79 17.89
C LEU A 265 -17.17 9.57 18.78
N ILE A 266 -16.11 9.53 19.60
CA ILE A 266 -15.77 8.36 20.40
C ILE A 266 -16.82 8.12 21.51
N PRO A 267 -17.20 9.11 22.34
CA PRO A 267 -18.28 8.91 23.30
C PRO A 267 -19.62 8.60 22.64
N GLU A 268 -19.90 9.19 21.46
CA GLU A 268 -21.10 8.86 20.69
C GLU A 268 -21.13 7.38 20.30
N TRP A 269 -20.01 6.86 19.79
CA TRP A 269 -19.89 5.45 19.46
C TRP A 269 -20.06 4.57 20.71
N LEU A 270 -19.35 4.89 21.79
CA LEU A 270 -19.33 4.09 23.01
C LEU A 270 -20.73 3.99 23.63
N ASN A 271 -21.45 5.12 23.65
CA ASN A 271 -22.77 5.24 24.26
C ASN A 271 -23.94 5.01 23.28
N SER A 272 -23.64 4.67 22.03
CA SER A 272 -24.66 4.40 21.01
C SER A 272 -25.55 3.21 21.37
N ASP A 273 -26.80 3.25 20.94
CA ASP A 273 -27.63 2.04 20.89
C ASP A 273 -27.36 1.26 19.59
N ARG A 274 -28.04 0.11 19.45
CA ARG A 274 -27.91 -0.73 18.27
C ARG A 274 -28.31 0.00 16.98
N GLU A 275 -29.42 0.73 17.00
CA GLU A 275 -29.95 1.38 15.81
C GLU A 275 -28.96 2.45 15.30
N ARG A 276 -28.43 3.28 16.21
CA ARG A 276 -27.43 4.29 15.89
C ARG A 276 -26.13 3.67 15.38
N ARG A 277 -25.66 2.55 15.96
CA ARG A 277 -24.53 1.79 15.39
C ARG A 277 -24.79 1.35 13.97
N GLU A 278 -25.96 0.78 13.72
CA GLU A 278 -26.34 0.28 12.40
C GLU A 278 -26.49 1.40 11.36
N GLN A 279 -26.81 2.63 11.78
CA GLN A 279 -26.98 3.77 10.88
C GLN A 279 -25.67 4.50 10.57
N ALA A 280 -24.77 4.66 11.55
CA ALA A 280 -23.58 5.51 11.43
C ALA A 280 -22.24 4.74 11.31
N TRP A 281 -22.19 3.48 11.75
CA TRP A 281 -20.95 2.74 11.96
C TRP A 281 -20.83 1.45 11.13
N LYS A 282 -21.77 1.19 10.21
CA LYS A 282 -21.63 0.08 9.25
C LYS A 282 -20.48 0.35 8.28
N PRO A 283 -19.72 -0.67 7.86
CA PRO A 283 -18.65 -0.51 6.86
C PRO A 283 -19.09 0.24 5.60
N SER A 284 -20.31 -0.04 5.11
CA SER A 284 -20.89 0.62 3.94
C SER A 284 -21.22 2.09 4.09
N ARG A 285 -21.25 2.60 5.31
CA ARG A 285 -21.35 4.04 5.57
C ARG A 285 -19.98 4.69 5.59
N ILE A 286 -18.95 3.95 6.02
CA ILE A 286 -17.59 4.45 6.17
C ILE A 286 -16.88 4.50 4.81
N TYR A 287 -16.89 3.44 4.01
CA TYR A 287 -16.25 3.45 2.67
C TYR A 287 -17.03 4.24 1.61
N ARG A 288 -18.21 4.80 1.95
CA ARG A 288 -18.96 5.73 1.08
C ARG A 288 -18.84 7.18 1.52
N ASP A 289 -18.06 7.44 2.57
CA ASP A 289 -17.76 8.80 3.02
C ASP A 289 -16.85 9.47 1.99
N ASP A 290 -17.13 10.71 1.59
CA ASP A 290 -16.39 11.37 0.50
C ASP A 290 -14.90 11.57 0.85
N ASP A 291 -14.59 11.61 2.15
CA ASP A 291 -13.25 11.81 2.68
C ASP A 291 -12.54 10.48 3.06
N ASN A 292 -13.12 9.32 2.73
CA ASN A 292 -12.50 8.05 3.11
C ASN A 292 -11.28 7.68 2.24
N GLU A 293 -10.40 6.89 2.85
CA GLU A 293 -9.24 6.31 2.19
C GLU A 293 -9.48 4.87 1.71
N TYR A 294 -10.61 4.26 2.09
CA TYR A 294 -10.92 2.84 1.88
C TYR A 294 -11.80 2.57 0.66
N ARG A 295 -11.33 1.73 -0.25
CA ARG A 295 -12.14 1.34 -1.41
C ARG A 295 -13.15 0.27 -1.00
N GLN A 296 -14.40 0.43 -1.47
CA GLN A 296 -15.42 -0.62 -1.37
C GLN A 296 -14.89 -1.98 -1.87
N LYS A 297 -14.04 -1.96 -2.90
CA LYS A 297 -13.44 -3.16 -3.48
C LYS A 297 -12.53 -3.90 -2.50
N ASP A 298 -11.72 -3.18 -1.73
CA ASP A 298 -10.80 -3.79 -0.76
C ASP A 298 -11.62 -4.56 0.30
N TYR A 299 -12.71 -3.96 0.81
CA TYR A 299 -13.67 -4.66 1.67
C TYR A 299 -14.33 -5.87 1.00
N SER A 300 -14.73 -5.75 -0.27
CA SER A 300 -15.33 -6.87 -1.03
C SER A 300 -14.35 -8.03 -1.23
N GLY A 301 -13.06 -7.75 -1.38
CA GLY A 301 -12.00 -8.76 -1.51
C GLY A 301 -11.89 -9.63 -0.26
N HIS A 302 -11.91 -9.03 0.94
CA HIS A 302 -11.92 -9.80 2.19
C HIS A 302 -13.22 -10.63 2.35
N CYS A 303 -14.35 -10.15 1.82
CA CYS A 303 -15.59 -10.93 1.77
C CYS A 303 -15.45 -12.16 0.85
N GLU A 304 -14.79 -12.02 -0.28
CA GLU A 304 -14.52 -13.10 -1.23
C GLU A 304 -13.53 -14.13 -0.65
N LEU A 305 -12.48 -13.70 0.06
CA LEU A 305 -11.41 -14.59 0.55
C LEU A 305 -11.77 -15.38 1.81
N GLY A 306 -12.48 -14.77 2.77
CA GLY A 306 -12.79 -15.42 4.05
C GLY A 306 -14.15 -15.07 4.65
N GLY A 307 -14.86 -14.08 4.10
CA GLY A 307 -16.17 -13.68 4.61
C GLY A 307 -17.33 -14.57 4.16
N HIS A 308 -17.18 -15.28 3.04
CA HIS A 308 -18.20 -16.11 2.42
C HIS A 308 -17.61 -17.43 1.85
N PRO A 309 -18.41 -18.49 1.68
CA PRO A 309 -17.96 -19.74 1.08
C PRO A 309 -17.92 -19.63 -0.47
N THR A 310 -17.11 -18.71 -0.98
CA THR A 310 -16.94 -18.47 -2.42
C THR A 310 -15.99 -19.52 -3.02
N PRO A 311 -15.91 -19.68 -4.36
CA PRO A 311 -14.94 -20.58 -4.97
C PRO A 311 -13.49 -20.29 -4.54
N LEU A 312 -13.11 -19.02 -4.42
CA LEU A 312 -11.77 -18.63 -3.99
C LEU A 312 -11.56 -18.92 -2.49
N GLY A 313 -12.52 -18.55 -1.65
CA GLY A 313 -12.44 -18.82 -0.20
C GLY A 313 -12.49 -20.32 0.13
N THR A 314 -13.24 -21.11 -0.63
CA THR A 314 -13.32 -22.56 -0.42
C THR A 314 -12.05 -23.30 -0.83
N GLN A 315 -11.25 -22.77 -1.76
CA GLN A 315 -9.90 -23.29 -2.04
C GLN A 315 -8.98 -23.10 -0.84
N LEU A 316 -9.02 -21.93 -0.19
CA LEU A 316 -8.29 -21.69 1.07
C LEU A 316 -8.80 -22.61 2.20
N ALA A 317 -10.11 -22.86 2.25
CA ALA A 317 -10.74 -23.73 3.24
C ALA A 317 -10.42 -25.22 3.03
N ALA A 318 -10.11 -25.64 1.81
CA ALA A 318 -9.76 -27.02 1.47
C ALA A 318 -8.42 -27.47 2.09
N GLY A 319 -7.70 -26.58 2.77
CA GLY A 319 -6.58 -26.93 3.63
C GLY A 319 -5.27 -27.19 2.90
N GLU A 320 -5.13 -26.67 1.67
CA GLU A 320 -3.82 -26.63 1.02
C GLU A 320 -2.89 -25.74 1.86
N ARG A 321 -1.94 -26.39 2.56
CA ARG A 321 -0.88 -25.70 3.28
C ARG A 321 0.05 -25.06 2.25
N SER A 322 -0.23 -23.81 1.95
CA SER A 322 0.54 -23.00 1.03
C SER A 322 1.24 -21.89 1.78
N ASP A 323 2.55 -21.80 1.61
CA ASP A 323 3.34 -20.69 2.14
C ASP A 323 2.82 -19.34 1.62
N ILE A 324 2.25 -19.31 0.40
CA ILE A 324 1.60 -18.12 -0.19
C ILE A 324 0.37 -17.73 0.63
N ALA A 325 -0.46 -18.69 1.03
CA ALA A 325 -1.64 -18.41 1.83
C ALA A 325 -1.26 -17.86 3.21
N GLU A 326 -0.26 -18.44 3.86
CA GLU A 326 0.31 -17.92 5.11
C GLU A 326 0.84 -16.49 4.93
N ALA A 327 1.68 -16.27 3.90
CA ALA A 327 2.28 -14.97 3.62
C ALA A 327 1.23 -13.89 3.30
N SER A 328 0.18 -14.24 2.57
CA SER A 328 -0.93 -13.33 2.28
C SER A 328 -1.72 -12.97 3.54
N VAL A 329 -2.10 -13.94 4.37
CA VAL A 329 -2.83 -13.69 5.63
C VAL A 329 -2.02 -12.80 6.56
N LEU A 330 -0.74 -13.13 6.78
CA LEU A 330 0.12 -12.35 7.67
C LEU A 330 0.45 -10.97 7.08
N GLY A 331 0.64 -10.86 5.76
CA GLY A 331 0.85 -9.58 5.09
C GLY A 331 -0.34 -8.64 5.23
N ASP A 332 -1.56 -9.14 4.99
CA ASP A 332 -2.80 -8.38 5.19
C ASP A 332 -2.97 -8.00 6.67
N LEU A 333 -2.74 -8.94 7.59
CA LEU A 333 -2.82 -8.68 9.03
C LEU A 333 -1.88 -7.54 9.45
N ILE A 334 -0.61 -7.60 9.04
CA ILE A 334 0.39 -6.56 9.34
C ILE A 334 -0.05 -5.21 8.78
N GLY A 335 -0.56 -5.17 7.55
CA GLY A 335 -1.08 -3.94 6.93
C GLY A 335 -2.19 -3.31 7.76
N HIS A 336 -3.25 -4.06 8.04
CA HIS A 336 -4.41 -3.56 8.79
C HIS A 336 -4.10 -3.21 10.24
N LEU A 337 -3.26 -3.99 10.92
CA LEU A 337 -2.86 -3.68 12.29
C LEU A 337 -1.91 -2.49 12.36
N ARG A 338 -1.01 -2.30 11.39
CA ARG A 338 -0.19 -1.09 11.30
C ARG A 338 -1.06 0.15 11.14
N ASP A 339 -2.06 0.10 10.26
CA ASP A 339 -2.91 1.26 10.01
C ASP A 339 -3.82 1.51 11.23
N SER A 340 -4.34 0.45 11.86
CA SER A 340 -5.02 0.52 13.17
C SER A 340 -4.14 1.17 14.24
N TRP A 341 -2.86 0.79 14.33
CA TRP A 341 -1.90 1.38 15.27
C TRP A 341 -1.75 2.89 15.07
N ARG A 342 -1.60 3.33 13.82
CA ARG A 342 -1.51 4.77 13.48
C ARG A 342 -2.77 5.53 13.90
N HIS A 343 -3.95 4.96 13.63
CA HIS A 343 -5.22 5.56 14.02
C HIS A 343 -5.38 5.66 15.54
N ILE A 344 -4.97 4.63 16.28
CA ILE A 344 -4.96 4.63 17.75
C ILE A 344 -4.04 5.73 18.28
N LEU A 345 -2.81 5.82 17.77
CA LEU A 345 -1.85 6.83 18.23
C LEU A 345 -2.32 8.25 17.96
N GLN A 346 -2.89 8.50 16.77
CA GLN A 346 -3.41 9.81 16.42
C GLN A 346 -4.60 10.19 17.30
N ALA A 347 -5.58 9.29 17.47
CA ALA A 347 -6.70 9.52 18.38
C ALA A 347 -6.23 9.77 19.82
N ALA A 348 -5.24 9.01 20.30
CA ALA A 348 -4.65 9.21 21.63
C ALA A 348 -3.99 10.59 21.79
N ASP A 349 -3.22 11.03 20.79
CA ASP A 349 -2.55 12.35 20.81
C ASP A 349 -3.57 13.50 20.75
N ASP A 350 -4.64 13.34 19.98
CA ASP A 350 -5.73 14.32 19.89
C ASP A 350 -6.52 14.40 21.19
N LEU A 351 -6.78 13.27 21.85
CA LEU A 351 -7.39 13.23 23.19
C LEU A 351 -6.48 13.84 24.25
N ASP A 352 -5.19 13.52 24.23
CA ASP A 352 -4.22 14.08 25.17
C ASP A 352 -4.14 15.60 25.01
N THR A 353 -4.21 16.11 23.78
CA THR A 353 -4.27 17.55 23.48
C THR A 353 -5.59 18.15 23.96
N MET A 354 -6.73 17.55 23.59
CA MET A 354 -8.08 18.02 23.91
C MET A 354 -8.30 18.14 25.43
N TYR A 355 -7.85 17.15 26.19
CA TYR A 355 -8.02 17.09 27.64
C TYR A 355 -6.78 17.54 28.43
N SER A 356 -5.78 18.15 27.76
CA SER A 356 -4.56 18.69 28.37
C SER A 356 -3.81 17.67 29.25
N GLN A 357 -3.70 16.43 28.79
CA GLN A 357 -3.08 15.34 29.52
C GLN A 357 -1.55 15.36 29.39
N SER A 358 -0.87 15.11 30.50
CA SER A 358 0.59 14.94 30.55
C SER A 358 0.97 13.97 31.67
N PRO A 359 1.86 12.98 31.44
CA PRO A 359 2.51 12.65 30.17
C PRO A 359 1.52 12.05 29.13
N PRO A 360 1.93 11.89 27.85
CA PRO A 360 1.12 11.21 26.84
C PRO A 360 0.60 9.86 27.32
N SER A 361 -0.62 9.52 26.93
CA SER A 361 -1.32 8.30 27.31
C SER A 361 -0.62 7.04 26.81
N VAL A 362 -0.05 7.07 25.60
CA VAL A 362 0.79 5.99 25.05
C VAL A 362 2.25 6.40 25.09
N ALA A 363 3.07 5.60 25.79
CA ALA A 363 4.46 5.91 26.03
C ALA A 363 5.33 5.91 24.75
N ALA A 364 6.30 6.81 24.68
CA ALA A 364 7.13 7.04 23.49
C ALA A 364 8.03 5.84 23.13
N ASP A 365 8.46 5.06 24.11
CA ASP A 365 9.22 3.83 23.92
C ASP A 365 8.40 2.75 23.21
N THR A 366 7.11 2.62 23.55
CA THR A 366 6.16 1.72 22.89
C THR A 366 5.98 2.12 21.42
N ARG A 367 5.89 3.42 21.13
CA ARG A 367 5.82 3.96 19.76
C ARG A 367 7.07 3.64 18.95
N ALA A 368 8.24 3.99 19.48
CA ALA A 368 9.51 3.82 18.80
C ALA A 368 9.83 2.34 18.51
N SER A 369 9.54 1.44 19.46
CA SER A 369 9.81 0.01 19.29
C SER A 369 9.06 -0.59 18.11
N LEU A 370 7.80 -0.20 17.89
CA LEU A 370 7.01 -0.77 16.79
C LEU A 370 7.44 -0.20 15.43
N ASP A 371 7.72 1.11 15.37
CA ASP A 371 8.19 1.76 14.14
C ASP A 371 9.51 1.12 13.67
N GLU A 372 10.44 0.82 14.58
CA GLU A 372 11.69 0.14 14.26
C GLU A 372 11.46 -1.29 13.72
N SER A 373 10.56 -2.06 14.34
CA SER A 373 10.19 -3.40 13.86
C SER A 373 9.59 -3.36 12.45
N LEU A 374 8.62 -2.45 12.22
CA LEU A 374 7.98 -2.28 10.91
C LEU A 374 8.96 -1.84 9.83
N LEU A 375 9.91 -0.97 10.15
CA LEU A 375 10.99 -0.56 9.23
C LEU A 375 11.92 -1.71 8.90
N THR A 376 12.20 -2.59 9.86
CA THR A 376 13.03 -3.78 9.65
C THR A 376 12.30 -4.78 8.77
N TRP A 377 11.03 -5.05 9.06
CA TRP A 377 10.17 -5.90 8.23
C TRP A 377 10.07 -5.37 6.80
N ALA A 378 9.82 -4.09 6.59
CA ALA A 378 9.69 -3.50 5.27
C ALA A 378 10.97 -3.61 4.41
N LYS A 379 12.15 -3.69 5.05
CA LYS A 379 13.43 -3.91 4.35
C LYS A 379 13.67 -5.37 4.01
N LEU A 380 13.20 -6.28 4.85
CA LEU A 380 13.44 -7.71 4.75
C LEU A 380 12.40 -8.41 3.88
N ASP A 381 11.12 -8.19 4.18
CA ASP A 381 10.00 -8.88 3.53
C ASP A 381 9.60 -8.21 2.21
N LYS A 382 9.80 -8.97 1.13
CA LYS A 382 9.54 -8.55 -0.24
C LYS A 382 8.21 -9.05 -0.77
N TYR A 383 7.44 -9.82 0.01
CA TYR A 383 6.20 -10.44 -0.43
C TYR A 383 5.13 -9.41 -0.80
N SER A 384 5.05 -8.29 -0.08
CA SER A 384 4.10 -7.20 -0.35
C SER A 384 4.23 -6.63 -1.77
N PHE A 385 5.42 -6.68 -2.38
CA PHE A 385 5.62 -6.28 -3.78
C PHE A 385 4.85 -7.17 -4.74
N THR A 386 4.70 -8.45 -4.44
CA THR A 386 4.04 -9.41 -5.35
C THR A 386 2.51 -9.28 -5.34
N VAL A 387 1.93 -8.79 -4.24
CA VAL A 387 0.48 -8.59 -4.11
C VAL A 387 0.03 -7.18 -4.50
N SER A 388 0.91 -6.18 -4.41
CA SER A 388 0.57 -4.77 -4.66
C SER A 388 0.30 -4.43 -6.14
N TYR A 389 0.87 -5.19 -7.08
CA TYR A 389 0.83 -4.88 -8.51
C TYR A 389 -0.35 -5.52 -9.26
N PHE A 390 -1.10 -6.43 -8.64
CA PHE A 390 -2.29 -7.07 -9.22
C PHE A 390 -3.54 -6.77 -8.40
N SER A 391 -3.75 -5.49 -8.08
CA SER A 391 -5.08 -5.03 -7.66
C SER A 391 -5.99 -4.95 -8.89
N ASP A 392 -7.03 -5.78 -8.87
CA ASP A 392 -8.00 -5.96 -9.94
C ASP A 392 -8.64 -4.61 -10.34
N PRO A 393 -8.74 -4.27 -11.63
CA PRO A 393 -9.07 -2.92 -12.10
C PRO A 393 -10.56 -2.68 -12.32
N ILE A 394 -11.37 -2.44 -11.29
CA ILE A 394 -12.77 -2.05 -11.52
C ILE A 394 -13.24 -1.11 -10.40
N ASP A 395 -13.42 0.15 -10.77
CA ASP A 395 -14.66 0.90 -10.52
C ASP A 395 -15.48 0.87 -11.81
#